data_AF-A0A024FI49-F1
#
_entry.id   AF-A0A024FI49-F1
#
_cell.length_a   1.000
_cell.length_b   1.000
_cell.length_c   1.000
_cell.angle_alpha   90.00
_cell.angle_beta   90.00
_cell.angle_gamma   90.00
#
_symmetry.space_group_name_H-M   'P 1'
#
loop_
_entity.id
_entity.type
_entity.pdbx_description
1 polymer ?
#
loop_
_entity_poly.entity_id
_entity_poly.type
_entity_poly.pdbx_seq_one_letter_code
_entity_poly.pdbx_strand_id
1 'polypeptide(L)'
;MMVNKKEQFIRTIDEHKKIIYKIVNSYCQNKEDRKDLEQEIIIQLWNSFDNYNSDYKYSTWMYRIALNVAISFYRKEKNGLLKMTFIMKNLFLK
;
A
#
# COMPACT_ATOMS: atom_id res chain seq x y z
N MET A 1 -5.76 2.58 29.22
CA MET A 1 -4.86 1.52 28.72
C MET A 1 -4.04 2.10 27.59
N MET A 2 -2.72 1.92 27.61
CA MET A 2 -1.90 2.21 26.44
C MET A 2 -2.29 1.22 25.34
N VAL A 3 -2.92 1.70 24.28
CA VAL A 3 -3.26 0.84 23.13
C VAL A 3 -1.93 0.41 22.51
N ASN A 4 -1.71 -0.91 22.48
CA ASN A 4 -0.46 -1.47 21.96
C ASN A 4 -0.33 -1.09 20.47
N LYS A 5 0.87 -0.72 20.00
CA LYS A 5 1.17 -0.43 18.58
C LYS A 5 0.52 -1.45 17.65
N LYS A 6 0.59 -2.73 18.02
CA LYS A 6 -0.02 -3.85 17.28
C LYS A 6 -1.54 -3.70 17.16
N GLU A 7 -2.24 -3.36 18.23
CA GLU A 7 -3.70 -3.20 18.23
C GLU A 7 -4.13 -2.00 17.39
N GLN A 8 -3.43 -0.86 17.52
CA GLN A 8 -3.69 0.31 16.69
C GLN A 8 -3.50 -0.02 15.21
N PHE A 9 -2.40 -0.68 14.87
CA PHE A 9 -2.11 -1.09 13.50
C PHE A 9 -3.20 -2.02 12.95
N ILE A 10 -3.55 -3.08 13.68
CA ILE A 10 -4.59 -4.03 13.25
C ILE A 10 -5.91 -3.32 13.01
N ARG A 11 -6.32 -2.41 13.91
CA ARG A 11 -7.56 -1.64 13.76
C ARG A 11 -7.53 -0.76 12.51
N THR A 12 -6.45 -0.02 12.31
CA THR A 12 -6.25 0.83 11.12
C THR A 12 -6.28 0.02 9.83
N ILE A 13 -5.62 -1.15 9.80
CA ILE A 13 -5.65 -2.04 8.64
C ILE A 13 -7.08 -2.55 8.38
N ASP A 14 -7.79 -3.02 9.41
CA ASP A 14 -9.14 -3.57 9.22
C ASP A 14 -10.14 -2.50 8.73
N GLU A 15 -10.06 -1.28 9.25
CA GLU A 15 -10.85 -0.12 8.84
C GLU A 15 -10.60 0.26 7.36
N HIS A 16 -9.40 0.00 6.83
CA HIS A 16 -8.96 0.50 5.53
C HIS A 16 -8.51 -0.56 4.52
N LYS A 17 -8.69 -1.85 4.82
CA LYS A 17 -8.25 -2.99 3.97
C LYS A 17 -8.74 -2.94 2.52
N LYS A 18 -9.89 -2.28 2.27
CA LYS A 18 -10.42 -2.06 0.91
C LYS A 18 -9.43 -1.29 0.01
N ILE A 19 -8.58 -0.44 0.57
CA ILE A 19 -7.52 0.26 -0.17
C ILE A 19 -6.49 -0.74 -0.69
N ILE A 20 -6.03 -1.65 0.18
CA ILE A 20 -5.05 -2.68 -0.17
C ILE A 20 -5.64 -3.58 -1.25
N TYR A 21 -6.86 -4.09 -1.08
CA TYR A 21 -7.53 -4.91 -2.09
C TYR A 21 -7.71 -4.19 -3.42
N LYS A 22 -8.06 -2.90 -3.42
CA LYS A 22 -8.19 -2.12 -4.66
C LYS A 22 -6.86 -2.05 -5.40
N ILE A 23 -5.77 -1.75 -4.70
CA ILE A 23 -4.43 -1.65 -5.29
C ILE A 23 -3.97 -3.01 -5.81
N VAL A 24 -4.05 -4.05 -4.98
CA VAL A 24 -3.64 -5.41 -5.32
C VAL A 24 -4.36 -5.93 -6.58
N ASN A 25 -5.69 -5.74 -6.66
CA ASN A 25 -6.47 -6.13 -7.83
C ASN A 25 -6.21 -5.27 -9.08
N SER A 26 -5.65 -4.07 -8.92
CA SER A 26 -5.32 -3.17 -10.04
C SER A 26 -3.93 -3.45 -10.62
N TYR A 27 -3.01 -4.00 -9.82
CA TYR A 27 -1.61 -4.22 -10.21
C TYR A 27 -1.24 -5.68 -10.49
N CYS A 28 -2.04 -6.65 -10.01
CA CYS A 28 -1.77 -8.07 -10.20
C CYS A 28 -2.99 -8.81 -10.77
N GLN A 29 -2.77 -9.66 -11.78
CA GLN A 29 -3.84 -10.41 -12.46
C GLN A 29 -4.11 -11.77 -11.80
N ASN A 30 -3.07 -12.54 -11.50
CA ASN A 30 -3.23 -13.86 -10.87
C ASN A 30 -3.39 -13.74 -9.34
N LYS A 31 -3.75 -14.85 -8.69
CA LYS A 31 -4.07 -14.88 -7.26
C LYS A 31 -2.82 -14.87 -6.37
N GLU A 32 -1.72 -15.48 -6.83
CA GLU A 32 -0.51 -15.60 -6.02
C GLU A 32 0.24 -14.27 -5.93
N ASP A 33 0.44 -13.58 -7.06
CA ASP A 33 1.02 -12.23 -7.08
C ASP A 33 0.21 -11.25 -6.23
N ARG A 34 -1.13 -11.44 -6.21
CA ARG A 34 -2.00 -10.62 -5.37
C ARG A 34 -1.72 -10.80 -3.89
N LYS A 35 -1.53 -12.05 -3.43
CA LYS A 35 -1.18 -12.34 -2.03
C LYS A 35 0.21 -11.82 -1.69
N ASP A 36 1.17 -12.00 -2.59
CA ASP A 36 2.55 -11.55 -2.37
C ASP A 36 2.61 -10.02 -2.27
N LEU A 37 1.91 -9.32 -3.17
CA LEU A 37 1.80 -7.86 -3.11
C LEU A 37 1.05 -7.40 -1.85
N GLU A 38 -0.04 -8.06 -1.47
CA GLU A 38 -0.77 -7.74 -0.23
C GLU A 38 0.16 -7.84 0.99
N GLN A 39 0.93 -8.92 1.10
CA GLN A 39 1.88 -9.12 2.20
C GLN A 39 2.96 -8.04 2.23
N GLU A 40 3.57 -7.74 1.08
CA GLU A 40 4.59 -6.69 0.99
C GLU A 40 4.02 -5.32 1.40
N ILE A 41 2.79 -4.99 0.97
CA ILE A 41 2.12 -3.75 1.39
C ILE A 41 1.95 -3.71 2.91
N ILE A 42 1.46 -4.79 3.53
CA ILE A 42 1.25 -4.85 4.98
C ILE A 42 2.57 -4.69 5.74
N ILE A 43 3.65 -5.34 5.29
CA ILE A 43 4.98 -5.22 5.90
C ILE A 43 5.48 -3.77 5.83
N GLN A 44 5.34 -3.11 4.68
CA GLN A 44 5.80 -1.73 4.51
C GLN A 44 4.95 -0.75 5.33
N LEU A 45 3.64 -1.01 5.47
CA LEU A 45 2.77 -0.25 6.37
C LEU A 45 3.21 -0.40 7.83
N TRP A 46 3.50 -1.62 8.28
CA TRP A 46 3.96 -1.88 9.65
C TRP A 46 5.28 -1.16 9.96
N ASN A 47 6.25 -1.25 9.05
CA ASN A 47 7.55 -0.58 9.18
C ASN A 47 7.43 0.95 9.20
N SER A 48 6.42 1.48 8.49
CA SER A 48 6.19 2.93 8.41
C SER A 48 5.26 3.46 9.49
N PHE A 49 4.62 2.60 10.29
CA PHE A 49 3.53 2.98 11.19
C PHE A 49 3.97 3.93 12.29
N ASP A 50 5.19 3.76 12.82
CA ASP A 50 5.74 4.65 13.86
C ASP A 50 6.00 6.07 13.36
N ASN A 51 6.14 6.24 12.04
CA ASN A 51 6.39 7.51 11.37
C ASN A 51 5.11 8.10 10.75
N TYR A 52 3.94 7.59 11.12
CA TYR A 52 2.68 8.13 10.64
C TYR A 52 2.47 9.56 11.17
N ASN A 53 2.22 10.50 10.24
CA ASN A 53 1.83 11.86 10.57
C ASN A 53 0.30 12.01 10.51
N SER A 54 -0.30 12.35 11.65
CA SER A 54 -1.74 12.57 11.84
C SER A 54 -2.32 13.75 11.06
N ASP A 55 -1.49 14.63 10.50
CA ASP A 55 -1.92 15.72 9.59
C ASP A 55 -2.62 15.18 8.34
N TYR A 56 -2.38 13.91 8.00
CA TYR A 56 -2.99 13.22 6.87
C TYR A 56 -3.88 12.08 7.33
N LYS A 57 -5.02 11.87 6.65
CA LYS A 57 -5.88 10.70 6.90
C LYS A 57 -5.10 9.40 6.70
N TYR A 58 -5.34 8.39 7.55
CA TYR A 58 -4.79 7.03 7.38
C TYR A 58 -5.05 6.50 5.97
N SER A 59 -6.24 6.72 5.40
CA SER A 59 -6.55 6.33 4.02
C SER A 59 -5.58 6.90 2.98
N THR A 60 -5.19 8.16 3.11
CA THR A 60 -4.27 8.83 2.19
C THR A 60 -2.86 8.28 2.35
N TRP A 61 -2.40 8.14 3.60
CA TRP A 61 -1.09 7.59 3.93
C TRP A 61 -0.96 6.13 3.45
N MET A 62 -1.95 5.29 3.74
CA MET A 62 -1.99 3.88 3.31
C MET A 62 -2.01 3.76 1.80
N TYR A 63 -2.81 4.56 1.11
CA TYR A 63 -2.88 4.55 -0.35
C TYR A 63 -1.51 4.86 -0.98
N ARG A 64 -0.79 5.87 -0.45
CA ARG A 64 0.56 6.22 -0.94
C ARG A 64 1.55 5.07 -0.76
N ILE A 65 1.59 4.44 0.42
CA ILE A 65 2.49 3.31 0.67
C ILE A 65 2.12 2.14 -0.24
N ALA A 66 0.84 1.74 -0.25
CA ALA A 66 0.37 0.62 -1.07
C ALA A 66 0.69 0.82 -2.56
N LEU A 67 0.45 2.03 -3.08
CA LEU A 67 0.74 2.38 -4.47
C LEU A 67 2.24 2.30 -4.78
N ASN A 68 3.10 2.83 -3.91
CA ASN A 68 4.55 2.79 -4.11
C ASN A 68 5.08 1.35 -4.13
N VAL A 69 4.57 0.52 -3.21
CA VAL A 69 4.91 -0.90 -3.15
C VAL A 69 4.44 -1.63 -4.40
N ALA A 70 3.19 -1.42 -4.83
CA ALA A 70 2.65 -2.04 -6.04
C ALA A 70 3.41 -1.64 -7.31
N ILE A 71 3.82 -0.37 -7.43
CA ILE A 71 4.66 0.08 -8.54
C ILE A 71 6.03 -0.62 -8.50
N SER A 72 6.63 -0.75 -7.32
CA SER A 72 7.91 -1.44 -7.16
C SER A 72 7.80 -2.93 -7.51
N PHE A 73 6.77 -3.60 -7.00
CA PHE A 73 6.44 -5.00 -7.27
C PHE A 73 6.26 -5.25 -8.77
N TYR A 74 5.38 -4.47 -9.40
CA TYR A 74 5.12 -4.56 -10.84
C TYR A 74 6.38 -4.31 -11.68
N ARG A 75 7.24 -3.36 -11.29
CA ARG A 75 8.51 -3.12 -12.00
C ARG A 75 9.47 -4.30 -11.91
N LYS A 76 9.56 -4.97 -10.76
CA LYS A 76 10.42 -6.16 -10.59
C LYS A 76 9.96 -7.30 -11.49
N GLU A 77 8.65 -7.49 -11.60
CA GLU A 77 8.04 -8.47 -12.51
C GLU A 77 8.28 -8.10 -14.00
N LYS A 78 8.22 -6.80 -14.32
CA LYS A 78 8.27 -6.25 -15.69
C LYS A 78 9.61 -5.68 -16.13
N ASN A 79 10.74 -6.14 -15.57
CA ASN A 79 12.09 -5.80 -16.07
C ASN A 79 12.38 -6.24 -17.54
N GLY A 80 11.34 -6.46 -18.35
CA GLY A 80 11.37 -6.50 -19.81
C GLY A 80 10.95 -5.22 -20.55
N LEU A 81 10.10 -4.29 -20.05
CA LEU A 81 9.81 -3.04 -20.80
C LEU A 81 8.99 -1.99 -20.00
N LEU A 82 9.53 -0.77 -19.90
CA LEU A 82 8.90 0.42 -19.28
C LEU A 82 7.75 1.01 -20.13
N LYS A 83 6.64 1.37 -19.47
CA LYS A 83 5.83 2.61 -19.69
C LYS A 83 4.57 2.61 -18.80
N MET A 84 4.67 3.05 -17.53
CA MET A 84 3.48 3.40 -16.73
C MET A 84 3.81 4.31 -15.52
N THR A 85 4.85 5.14 -15.63
CA THR A 85 5.38 5.91 -14.48
C THR A 85 4.77 7.31 -14.31
N PHE A 86 4.02 7.82 -15.29
CA PHE A 86 3.67 9.24 -15.33
C PHE A 86 2.24 9.60 -14.88
N ILE A 87 1.25 8.71 -15.05
CA ILE A 87 -0.17 9.11 -14.89
C ILE A 87 -0.65 9.10 -13.42
N MET A 88 -0.12 8.23 -12.56
CA MET A 88 -0.69 8.05 -11.21
C MET A 88 -0.08 8.93 -10.12
N LYS A 89 1.10 9.53 -10.34
CA LYS A 89 1.73 10.42 -9.34
C LYS A 89 0.94 11.73 -9.12
N ASN A 90 0.16 12.15 -10.11
CA ASN A 90 -0.54 13.44 -10.13
C ASN A 90 -2.01 13.41 -9.68
N LEU A 91 -2.60 12.24 -9.42
CA LEU A 91 -4.05 12.16 -9.14
C LEU A 91 -4.45 12.26 -7.65
N PHE A 92 -3.52 12.07 -6.71
CA PHE A 92 -3.86 12.02 -5.27
C PHE A 92 -2.83 12.67 -4.33
N LEU A 93 -1.91 13.49 -4.87
CA LEU A 93 -0.99 14.33 -4.11
C LEU A 93 -1.20 15.80 -4.51
N LYS A 94 -2.34 16.36 -4.11
CA LYS A 94 -2.51 17.80 -3.91
C LYS A 94 -2.92 18.00 -2.46
#